data_AF-A0A7Z9RHD5-F1
#
_entry.id   AF-A0A7Z9RHD5-F1
#
_cell.length_a   1.000
_cell.length_b   1.000
_cell.length_c   1.000
_cell.angle_alpha   90.00
_cell.angle_beta   90.00
_cell.angle_gamma   90.00
#
_symmetry.space_group_name_H-M   'P 1'
#
loop_
_entity.id
_entity.type
_entity.pdbx_description
1 polymer ?
#
loop_
_entity_poly.entity_id
_entity_poly.type
_entity_poly.pdbx_seq_one_letter_code
_entity_poly.pdbx_strand_id
1 'polypeptide(L)'
;MLRRTFSRERVVAGVLLLWLCVGVGGANTSASQTVQELIEQAEQVLRAHSSYPDALAQVIPLYRAAIERNSEKALLHRRLAWACLEFGGLVEVGHTEWYRCGQQAAERALELDETNAEAHFLYAATTGLLSEQLPFWRISPKTPFELEQHLSRALALDPKHARALNMMGMLLNEVPGPLRLFLHGEKEQAEGYLTQAVDVDPTSTRLRLLLAEYYHEAGKPRLAAEQAKMILGMTAPKEPWLWHNKHKLDAQALLRNFETE
;
A
#
# COMPACT_ATOMS: atom_id res chain seq x y z
N MET A 1 4.51 -48.23 55.43
CA MET A 1 5.35 -48.92 56.44
C MET A 1 6.78 -48.38 56.27
N LEU A 2 7.45 -47.83 57.29
CA LEU A 2 8.19 -48.54 58.37
C LEU A 2 9.33 -49.40 57.79
N ARG A 3 10.64 -49.25 58.11
CA ARG A 3 11.40 -48.51 59.16
C ARG A 3 12.78 -48.07 58.57
N ARG A 4 13.42 -46.93 58.94
CA ARG A 4 14.34 -46.66 60.09
C ARG A 4 15.54 -47.64 60.22
N THR A 5 16.81 -47.29 60.54
CA THR A 5 17.58 -46.01 60.79
C THR A 5 19.09 -46.34 61.01
N PHE A 6 19.97 -45.32 61.18
CA PHE A 6 21.39 -45.35 61.66
C PHE A 6 22.48 -45.83 60.65
N SER A 7 23.78 -45.46 60.72
CA SER A 7 24.58 -44.29 61.23
C SER A 7 26.10 -44.54 60.91
N ARG A 8 27.16 -43.76 61.23
CA ARG A 8 27.43 -42.49 61.98
C ARG A 8 28.88 -42.00 61.68
N GLU A 9 29.14 -40.68 61.66
CA GLU A 9 30.49 -40.04 61.92
C GLU A 9 31.67 -40.37 60.92
N ARG A 10 32.73 -39.57 60.65
CA ARG A 10 33.26 -38.22 61.02
C ARG A 10 33.82 -37.51 59.75
N VAL A 11 33.59 -36.22 59.50
CA VAL A 11 34.44 -35.03 59.81
C VAL A 11 35.92 -35.13 59.34
N VAL A 12 36.34 -34.28 58.38
CA VAL A 12 37.49 -33.32 58.42
C VAL A 12 37.71 -32.68 57.02
N ALA A 13 37.90 -31.35 56.99
CA ALA A 13 38.38 -30.50 55.87
C ALA A 13 37.61 -30.51 54.51
N GLY A 14 37.61 -29.42 53.73
CA GLY A 14 38.15 -28.08 54.03
C GLY A 14 38.65 -27.29 52.81
N VAL A 15 37.79 -26.97 51.84
CA VAL A 15 38.13 -26.06 50.72
C VAL A 15 37.01 -25.04 50.51
N LEU A 16 37.29 -23.76 50.77
CA LEU A 16 36.43 -22.62 50.47
C LEU A 16 36.74 -22.10 49.06
N LEU A 17 36.07 -22.64 48.04
CA LEU A 17 36.12 -22.10 46.68
C LEU A 17 35.10 -20.97 46.55
N LEU A 18 35.55 -19.72 46.76
CA LEU A 18 34.79 -18.55 46.33
C LEU A 18 34.67 -18.54 44.81
N TRP A 19 33.54 -19.01 44.28
CA TRP A 19 33.09 -18.60 42.96
C TRP A 19 32.65 -17.14 43.03
N LEU A 20 33.59 -16.25 42.74
CA LEU A 20 33.30 -14.88 42.36
C LEU A 20 32.50 -14.91 41.07
N CYS A 21 31.17 -14.87 41.20
CA CYS A 21 30.26 -14.51 40.12
C CYS A 21 30.56 -13.06 39.71
N VAL A 22 31.57 -12.88 38.86
CA VAL A 22 31.75 -11.65 38.09
C VAL A 22 30.50 -11.53 37.23
N GLY A 23 29.56 -10.72 37.70
CA GLY A 23 28.31 -10.51 37.02
C GLY A 23 28.60 -9.91 35.66
N VAL A 24 28.43 -10.72 34.61
CA VAL A 24 28.18 -10.21 33.26
C VAL A 24 26.80 -9.57 33.33
N GLY A 25 26.78 -8.35 33.86
CA GLY A 25 25.66 -7.42 33.81
C GLY A 25 25.50 -6.96 32.38
N GLY A 26 25.15 -7.90 31.49
CA GLY A 26 24.67 -7.65 30.15
C GLY A 26 23.34 -6.94 30.26
N ALA A 27 23.41 -5.64 30.58
CA ALA A 27 22.31 -4.73 30.50
C ALA A 27 21.93 -4.63 29.02
N ASN A 28 21.08 -5.56 28.57
CA ASN A 28 20.32 -5.44 27.33
C ASN A 28 19.31 -4.31 27.52
N THR A 29 19.82 -3.08 27.62
CA THR A 29 19.05 -1.87 27.39
C THR A 29 18.66 -1.90 25.93
N SER A 30 17.47 -2.45 25.66
CA SER A 30 16.73 -2.22 24.44
C SER A 30 16.42 -0.72 24.37
N ALA A 31 17.38 0.05 23.87
CA ALA A 31 17.21 1.47 23.61
C ALA A 31 15.97 1.63 22.73
N SER A 32 14.95 2.31 23.25
CA SER A 32 13.71 2.47 22.50
C SER A 32 13.99 3.34 21.31
N GLN A 33 13.96 2.74 20.12
CA GLN A 33 14.31 3.40 18.87
C GLN A 33 13.50 4.68 18.70
N THR A 34 14.14 5.75 18.23
CA THR A 34 13.43 7.01 18.01
C THR A 34 12.51 6.93 16.80
N VAL A 35 11.52 7.84 16.72
CA VAL A 35 10.66 8.00 15.54
C VAL A 35 11.48 8.21 14.26
N GLN A 36 12.65 8.86 14.37
CA GLN A 36 13.53 9.12 13.24
C GLN A 36 14.27 7.85 12.79
N GLU A 37 14.83 7.07 13.72
CA GLU A 37 15.46 5.79 13.40
C GLU A 37 14.49 4.81 12.74
N LEU A 38 13.23 4.75 13.20
CA LEU A 38 12.19 3.89 12.64
C LEU A 38 11.80 4.32 11.21
N ILE A 39 11.75 5.63 10.96
CA ILE A 39 11.59 6.22 9.61
C ILE A 39 12.77 5.81 8.71
N GLU A 40 14.01 5.97 9.17
CA GLU A 40 15.22 5.74 8.38
C GLU A 40 15.41 4.26 8.05
N GLN A 41 15.09 3.35 9.00
CA GLN A 41 15.02 1.91 8.75
C GLN A 41 13.99 1.57 7.67
N ALA A 42 12.78 2.14 7.72
CA ALA A 42 11.76 1.91 6.70
C ALA A 42 12.21 2.42 5.31
N GLU A 43 12.82 3.61 5.26
CA GLU A 43 13.38 4.16 4.03
C GLU A 43 14.60 3.37 3.53
N GLN A 44 15.36 2.70 4.39
CA GLN A 44 16.43 1.79 3.99
C GLN A 44 15.87 0.49 3.38
N VAL A 45 14.85 -0.11 3.98
CA VAL A 45 14.16 -1.30 3.45
C VAL A 45 13.60 -1.04 2.05
N LEU A 46 12.92 0.10 1.85
CA LEU A 46 12.36 0.49 0.54
C LEU A 46 13.43 0.83 -0.50
N ARG A 47 14.56 1.43 -0.11
CA ARG A 47 15.69 1.69 -1.03
C ARG A 47 16.40 0.40 -1.46
N ALA A 48 16.46 -0.61 -0.60
CA ALA A 48 17.01 -1.93 -0.95
C ALA A 48 16.05 -2.76 -1.83
N HIS A 49 14.74 -2.52 -1.73
CA HIS A 49 13.70 -3.31 -2.40
C HIS A 49 12.66 -2.38 -3.05
N SER A 50 12.97 -1.85 -4.24
CA SER A 50 12.24 -0.74 -4.87
C SER A 50 10.75 -1.01 -5.18
N SER A 51 10.31 -2.26 -5.22
CA SER A 51 8.92 -2.67 -4.88
C SER A 51 8.86 -4.19 -4.73
N TYR A 52 8.64 -4.72 -3.52
CA TYR A 52 8.45 -6.16 -3.24
C TYR A 52 7.48 -6.34 -2.05
N PRO A 53 6.67 -7.42 -2.00
CA PRO A 53 5.78 -7.68 -0.86
C PRO A 53 6.51 -7.73 0.50
N ASP A 54 7.66 -8.41 0.57
CA ASP A 54 8.45 -8.56 1.79
C ASP A 54 8.94 -7.22 2.37
N ALA A 55 9.19 -6.23 1.51
CA ALA A 55 9.60 -4.89 1.92
C ALA A 55 8.44 -4.14 2.60
N LEU A 56 7.23 -4.28 2.06
CA LEU A 56 6.02 -3.69 2.62
C LEU A 56 5.66 -4.34 3.96
N ALA A 57 5.73 -5.67 4.04
CA ALA A 57 5.57 -6.43 5.29
C ALA A 57 6.56 -5.99 6.39
N GLN A 58 7.78 -5.56 6.02
CA GLN A 58 8.79 -5.03 6.95
C GLN A 58 8.56 -3.57 7.36
N VAL A 59 8.09 -2.67 6.47
CA VAL A 59 7.91 -1.25 6.84
C VAL A 59 6.60 -0.94 7.56
N ILE A 60 5.55 -1.72 7.36
CA ILE A 60 4.27 -1.56 8.08
C ILE A 60 4.47 -1.57 9.61
N PRO A 61 5.15 -2.55 10.25
CA PRO A 61 5.39 -2.52 11.69
C PRO A 61 6.31 -1.38 12.14
N LEU A 62 7.28 -0.95 11.30
CA LEU A 62 8.13 0.21 11.60
C LEU A 62 7.30 1.52 11.66
N TYR A 63 6.37 1.71 10.72
CA TYR A 63 5.46 2.86 10.74
C TYR A 63 4.47 2.80 11.91
N ARG A 64 3.96 1.62 12.27
CA ARG A 64 3.11 1.45 13.48
C ARG A 64 3.89 1.81 14.76
N ALA A 65 5.10 1.26 14.93
CA ALA A 65 5.98 1.59 16.05
C ALA A 65 6.37 3.08 16.11
N ALA A 66 6.46 3.77 14.97
CA ALA A 66 6.69 5.21 14.91
C ALA A 66 5.44 6.01 15.34
N ILE A 67 4.24 5.57 14.95
CA ILE A 67 2.96 6.18 15.34
C ILE A 67 2.70 6.02 16.84
N GLU A 68 2.99 4.86 17.42
CA GLU A 68 2.92 4.61 18.88
C GLU A 68 3.77 5.60 19.71
N ARG A 69 4.84 6.12 19.11
CA ARG A 69 5.76 7.10 19.73
C ARG A 69 5.39 8.55 19.44
N ASN A 70 4.66 8.83 18.36
CA ASN A 70 4.17 10.16 18.00
C ASN A 70 2.98 10.03 17.03
N SER A 71 1.77 10.08 17.57
CA SER A 71 0.51 9.95 16.82
C SER A 71 0.13 11.19 16.00
N GLU A 72 0.80 12.33 16.19
CA GLU A 72 0.38 13.62 15.63
C GLU A 72 1.18 14.02 14.37
N LYS A 73 2.04 13.12 13.87
CA LYS A 73 2.74 13.31 12.59
C LYS A 73 1.91 12.73 11.43
N ALA A 74 1.18 13.59 10.70
CA ALA A 74 0.44 13.24 9.48
C ALA A 74 1.24 12.36 8.50
N LEU A 75 2.53 12.68 8.32
CA LEU A 75 3.46 11.93 7.46
C LEU A 75 3.58 10.44 7.82
N LEU A 76 3.49 10.06 9.10
CA LEU A 76 3.57 8.66 9.52
C LEU A 76 2.31 7.89 9.12
N HIS A 77 1.15 8.48 9.38
CA HIS A 77 -0.15 7.92 9.00
C HIS A 77 -0.27 7.80 7.47
N ARG A 78 0.12 8.83 6.72
CA ARG A 78 0.19 8.78 5.25
C ARG A 78 1.11 7.66 4.73
N ARG A 79 2.26 7.43 5.38
CA ARG A 79 3.20 6.36 5.02
C ARG A 79 2.67 4.97 5.36
N LEU A 80 1.99 4.80 6.50
CA LEU A 80 1.27 3.56 6.83
C LEU A 80 0.12 3.31 5.85
N ALA A 81 -0.64 4.34 5.49
CA ALA A 81 -1.74 4.27 4.54
C ALA A 81 -1.28 3.80 3.16
N TRP A 82 -0.21 4.41 2.64
CA TRP A 82 0.45 3.99 1.40
C TRP A 82 0.94 2.53 1.48
N ALA A 83 1.64 2.15 2.56
CA ALA A 83 2.20 0.81 2.68
C ALA A 83 1.10 -0.27 2.78
N CYS A 84 0.01 0.02 3.51
CA CYS A 84 -1.15 -0.86 3.61
C CYS A 84 -1.97 -0.93 2.31
N LEU A 85 -2.08 0.15 1.53
CA LEU A 85 -2.68 0.11 0.19
C LEU A 85 -1.86 -0.75 -0.78
N GLU A 86 -0.56 -0.49 -0.90
CA GLU A 86 0.29 -1.26 -1.82
C GLU A 86 0.37 -2.74 -1.41
N PHE A 87 0.46 -3.05 -0.12
CA PHE A 87 0.51 -4.45 0.34
C PHE A 87 -0.82 -5.18 0.13
N GLY A 88 -1.96 -4.52 0.37
CA GLY A 88 -3.28 -5.07 0.07
C GLY A 88 -3.45 -5.44 -1.41
N GLY A 89 -2.90 -4.62 -2.32
CA GLY A 89 -2.89 -4.89 -3.76
C GLY A 89 -1.86 -5.92 -4.23
N LEU A 90 -1.15 -6.59 -3.32
CA LEU A 90 -0.11 -7.60 -3.60
C LEU A 90 -0.39 -8.97 -2.96
N VAL A 91 -1.38 -9.09 -2.06
CA VAL A 91 -1.72 -10.34 -1.38
C VAL A 91 -3.06 -10.90 -1.86
N GLU A 92 -3.09 -12.19 -2.17
CA GLU A 92 -4.30 -12.88 -2.65
C GLU A 92 -5.36 -13.09 -1.56
N VAL A 93 -4.96 -13.02 -0.28
CA VAL A 93 -5.81 -13.29 0.89
C VAL A 93 -5.56 -12.23 1.96
N GLY A 94 -6.64 -11.69 2.53
CA GLY A 94 -6.59 -10.71 3.61
C GLY A 94 -6.40 -9.25 3.15
N HIS A 95 -6.43 -8.98 1.84
CA HIS A 95 -6.36 -7.64 1.24
C HIS A 95 -7.33 -6.64 1.89
N THR A 96 -8.54 -7.07 2.25
CA THR A 96 -9.56 -6.26 2.96
C THR A 96 -9.09 -5.70 4.30
N GLU A 97 -8.23 -6.41 5.03
CA GLU A 97 -7.66 -5.91 6.30
C GLU A 97 -6.61 -4.83 6.04
N TRP A 98 -5.82 -5.00 4.97
CA TRP A 98 -4.83 -4.02 4.53
C TRP A 98 -5.48 -2.77 3.94
N TYR A 99 -6.54 -2.89 3.14
CA TYR A 99 -7.31 -1.73 2.69
C TYR A 99 -7.98 -1.00 3.86
N ARG A 100 -8.44 -1.71 4.90
CA ARG A 100 -8.95 -1.07 6.14
C ARG A 100 -7.87 -0.35 6.93
N CYS A 101 -6.68 -0.94 7.07
CA CYS A 101 -5.51 -0.22 7.59
C CYS A 101 -5.22 1.05 6.78
N GLY A 102 -5.27 0.91 5.45
CA GLY A 102 -5.04 2.00 4.50
C GLY A 102 -6.00 3.17 4.71
N GLN A 103 -7.30 2.87 4.76
CA GLN A 103 -8.37 3.86 4.97
C GLN A 103 -8.21 4.59 6.31
N GLN A 104 -8.08 3.86 7.42
CA GLN A 104 -7.96 4.44 8.77
C GLN A 104 -6.70 5.31 8.91
N ALA A 105 -5.59 4.91 8.29
CA ALA A 105 -4.36 5.68 8.30
C ALA A 105 -4.42 6.89 7.33
N ALA A 106 -5.18 6.82 6.23
CA ALA A 106 -5.40 7.98 5.36
C ALA A 106 -6.34 9.01 6.01
N GLU A 107 -7.39 8.53 6.69
CA GLU A 107 -8.31 9.33 7.51
C GLU A 107 -7.56 10.10 8.60
N ARG A 108 -6.76 9.40 9.43
CA ARG A 108 -5.94 10.06 10.47
C ARG A 108 -4.84 10.97 9.90
N ALA A 109 -4.37 10.72 8.66
CA ALA A 109 -3.46 11.65 7.98
C ALA A 109 -4.17 12.95 7.58
N LEU A 110 -5.43 12.88 7.12
CA LEU A 110 -6.25 14.03 6.75
C LEU A 110 -6.72 14.85 7.97
N GLU A 111 -7.04 14.20 9.09
CA GLU A 111 -7.32 14.88 10.37
C GLU A 111 -6.15 15.77 10.85
N LEU A 112 -4.92 15.42 10.46
CA LEU A 112 -3.69 16.11 10.85
C LEU A 112 -3.15 17.04 9.74
N ASP A 113 -3.52 16.84 8.48
CA ASP A 113 -3.09 17.61 7.30
C ASP A 113 -4.10 17.46 6.14
N GLU A 114 -5.15 18.28 6.15
CA GLU A 114 -6.12 18.39 5.06
C GLU A 114 -5.57 19.04 3.76
N THR A 115 -4.27 19.41 3.74
CA THR A 115 -3.57 19.93 2.56
C THR A 115 -2.75 18.86 1.85
N ASN A 116 -2.85 17.60 2.29
CA ASN A 116 -2.06 16.50 1.77
C ASN A 116 -2.74 15.79 0.58
N ALA A 117 -2.30 16.10 -0.64
CA ALA A 117 -2.86 15.53 -1.88
C ALA A 117 -2.86 13.98 -1.88
N GLU A 118 -1.74 13.37 -1.48
CA GLU A 118 -1.58 11.92 -1.41
C GLU A 118 -2.44 11.30 -0.30
N ALA A 119 -2.68 11.96 0.84
CA ALA A 119 -3.62 11.43 1.84
C ALA A 119 -5.07 11.42 1.32
N HIS A 120 -5.50 12.46 0.58
CA HIS A 120 -6.81 12.46 -0.09
C HIS A 120 -6.93 11.33 -1.12
N PHE A 121 -5.90 11.13 -1.96
CA PHE A 121 -5.85 10.00 -2.89
C PHE A 121 -5.91 8.65 -2.16
N LEU A 122 -5.10 8.45 -1.12
CA LEU A 122 -5.04 7.18 -0.37
C LEU A 122 -6.39 6.85 0.31
N TYR A 123 -7.08 7.87 0.85
CA TYR A 123 -8.42 7.70 1.42
C TYR A 123 -9.43 7.27 0.35
N ALA A 124 -9.41 7.92 -0.83
CA ALA A 124 -10.27 7.53 -1.94
C ALA A 124 -9.98 6.10 -2.41
N ALA A 125 -8.73 5.79 -2.75
CA ALA A 125 -8.32 4.47 -3.26
C ALA A 125 -8.71 3.33 -2.31
N THR A 126 -8.44 3.48 -1.02
CA THR A 126 -8.77 2.45 -0.02
C THR A 126 -10.27 2.33 0.25
N THR A 127 -11.02 3.44 0.21
CA THR A 127 -12.50 3.44 0.32
C THR A 127 -13.17 2.78 -0.89
N GLY A 128 -12.65 2.98 -2.11
CA GLY A 128 -13.09 2.30 -3.33
C GLY A 128 -12.87 0.79 -3.24
N LEU A 129 -11.61 0.38 -3.01
CA LEU A 129 -11.20 -1.02 -2.91
C LEU A 129 -11.92 -1.79 -1.78
N LEU A 130 -12.29 -1.12 -0.68
CA LEU A 130 -13.15 -1.70 0.38
C LEU A 130 -14.61 -1.84 -0.06
N SER A 131 -15.12 -0.92 -0.88
CA SER A 131 -16.49 -0.96 -1.39
C SER A 131 -16.69 -2.06 -2.43
N GLU A 132 -15.67 -2.37 -3.23
CA GLU A 132 -15.64 -3.53 -4.14
C GLU A 132 -15.80 -4.87 -3.40
N GLN A 133 -15.38 -4.97 -2.13
CA GLN A 133 -15.55 -6.18 -1.32
C GLN A 133 -16.99 -6.36 -0.81
N LEU A 134 -17.88 -5.41 -1.08
CA LEU A 134 -19.28 -5.44 -0.68
C LEU A 134 -20.17 -5.81 -1.88
N PRO A 135 -21.14 -6.73 -1.71
CA PRO A 135 -22.19 -6.92 -2.71
C PRO A 135 -22.90 -5.59 -2.99
N PHE A 136 -23.24 -5.31 -4.26
CA PHE A 136 -23.65 -3.97 -4.72
C PHE A 136 -24.78 -3.32 -3.88
N TRP A 137 -25.71 -4.12 -3.34
CA TRP A 137 -26.82 -3.66 -2.49
C TRP A 137 -26.39 -3.17 -1.10
N ARG A 138 -25.09 -3.27 -0.75
CA ARG A 138 -24.47 -2.75 0.47
C ARG A 138 -23.52 -1.58 0.21
N ILE A 139 -23.23 -1.25 -1.05
CA ILE A 139 -22.43 -0.08 -1.41
C ILE A 139 -23.31 1.17 -1.24
N SER A 140 -22.77 2.23 -0.66
CA SER A 140 -23.50 3.49 -0.50
C SER A 140 -23.61 4.21 -1.84
N PRO A 141 -24.81 4.66 -2.28
CA PRO A 141 -24.95 5.51 -3.46
C PRO A 141 -24.17 6.84 -3.36
N LYS A 142 -23.69 7.22 -2.17
CA LYS A 142 -22.82 8.39 -1.95
C LYS A 142 -21.34 8.11 -2.21
N THR A 143 -20.90 6.86 -2.21
CA THR A 143 -19.47 6.51 -2.35
C THR A 143 -18.84 7.14 -3.62
N PRO A 144 -19.47 7.10 -4.81
CA PRO A 144 -18.92 7.79 -5.99
C PRO A 144 -18.65 9.29 -5.80
N PHE A 145 -19.56 10.00 -5.13
CA PHE A 145 -19.40 11.43 -4.82
C PHE A 145 -18.29 11.67 -3.79
N GLU A 146 -18.17 10.82 -2.77
CA GLU A 146 -17.12 10.89 -1.75
C GLU A 146 -15.73 10.65 -2.35
N LEU A 147 -15.62 9.67 -3.26
CA LEU A 147 -14.41 9.42 -4.05
C LEU A 147 -14.08 10.61 -4.95
N GLU A 148 -15.05 11.15 -5.69
CA GLU A 148 -14.85 12.33 -6.54
C GLU A 148 -14.39 13.55 -5.72
N GLN A 149 -14.99 13.81 -4.56
CA GLN A 149 -14.62 14.93 -3.69
C GLN A 149 -13.16 14.82 -3.26
N HIS A 150 -12.72 13.64 -2.81
CA HIS A 150 -11.33 13.43 -2.38
C HIS A 150 -10.35 13.46 -3.56
N LEU A 151 -10.69 12.88 -4.71
CA LEU A 151 -9.84 12.92 -5.92
C LEU A 151 -9.73 14.33 -6.48
N SER A 152 -10.82 15.09 -6.53
CA SER A 152 -10.83 16.51 -6.95
C SER A 152 -9.97 17.36 -6.01
N ARG A 153 -10.05 17.13 -4.70
CA ARG A 153 -9.20 17.82 -3.71
C ARG A 153 -7.73 17.42 -3.84
N ALA A 154 -7.42 16.14 -4.08
CA ALA A 154 -6.05 15.70 -4.38
C ALA A 154 -5.49 16.41 -5.62
N LEU A 155 -6.27 16.50 -6.70
CA LEU A 155 -5.88 17.16 -7.95
C LEU A 155 -5.81 18.69 -7.86
N ALA A 156 -6.59 19.31 -6.97
CA ALA A 156 -6.48 20.74 -6.67
C ALA A 156 -5.23 21.09 -5.85
N LEU A 157 -4.72 20.15 -5.05
CA LEU A 157 -3.50 20.27 -4.25
C LEU A 157 -2.24 19.90 -5.07
N ASP A 158 -2.33 18.85 -5.89
CA ASP A 158 -1.30 18.44 -6.85
C ASP A 158 -1.94 18.07 -8.21
N PRO A 159 -1.96 19.00 -9.18
CA PRO A 159 -2.43 18.73 -10.54
C PRO A 159 -1.61 17.70 -11.34
N LYS A 160 -0.50 17.19 -10.78
CA LYS A 160 0.33 16.11 -11.33
C LYS A 160 0.31 14.85 -10.45
N HIS A 161 -0.75 14.67 -9.67
CA HIS A 161 -0.95 13.45 -8.89
C HIS A 161 -1.40 12.28 -9.78
N ALA A 162 -0.46 11.63 -10.47
CA ALA A 162 -0.72 10.61 -11.51
C ALA A 162 -1.75 9.53 -11.11
N ARG A 163 -1.71 9.05 -9.86
CA ARG A 163 -2.67 8.05 -9.36
C ARG A 163 -4.08 8.60 -9.14
N ALA A 164 -4.22 9.88 -8.80
CA ALA A 164 -5.51 10.53 -8.61
C ALA A 164 -6.13 10.89 -9.96
N LEU A 165 -5.31 11.31 -10.94
CA LEU A 165 -5.71 11.46 -12.33
C LEU A 165 -6.29 10.13 -12.84
N ASN A 166 -5.55 9.03 -12.73
CA ASN A 166 -6.00 7.73 -13.19
C ASN A 166 -7.27 7.25 -12.47
N MET A 167 -7.34 7.34 -11.13
CA MET A 167 -8.53 6.93 -10.39
C MET A 167 -9.76 7.80 -10.70
N MET A 168 -9.60 9.11 -10.95
CA MET A 168 -10.69 9.97 -11.42
C MET A 168 -11.20 9.50 -12.79
N GLY A 169 -10.29 9.16 -13.70
CA GLY A 169 -10.63 8.61 -15.01
C GLY A 169 -11.44 7.31 -14.94
N MET A 170 -11.02 6.36 -14.10
CA MET A 170 -11.76 5.11 -13.86
C MET A 170 -13.15 5.39 -13.27
N LEU A 171 -13.24 6.23 -12.23
CA LEU A 171 -14.49 6.60 -11.56
C LEU A 171 -15.53 7.17 -12.53
N LEU A 172 -15.13 8.13 -13.38
CA LEU A 172 -16.02 8.74 -14.39
C LEU A 172 -16.45 7.72 -15.46
N ASN A 173 -15.56 6.79 -15.84
CA ASN A 173 -15.88 5.71 -16.76
C ASN A 173 -16.92 4.73 -16.19
N GLU A 174 -16.75 4.29 -14.94
CA GLU A 174 -17.49 3.17 -14.34
C GLU A 174 -18.85 3.54 -13.75
N VAL A 175 -18.97 4.71 -13.11
CA VAL A 175 -20.16 5.06 -12.31
C VAL A 175 -21.47 4.95 -13.12
N PRO A 176 -22.49 4.19 -12.67
CA PRO A 176 -23.74 4.01 -13.42
C PRO A 176 -24.42 5.34 -13.79
N GLY A 177 -25.01 5.39 -14.99
CA GLY A 177 -25.63 6.60 -15.56
C GLY A 177 -26.53 7.41 -14.61
N PRO A 178 -27.47 6.80 -13.86
CA PRO A 178 -28.31 7.53 -12.90
C PRO A 178 -27.56 8.18 -11.73
N LEU A 179 -26.35 7.71 -11.40
CA LEU A 179 -25.51 8.27 -10.35
C LEU A 179 -24.57 9.38 -10.87
N ARG A 180 -24.21 9.38 -12.16
CA ARG A 180 -23.40 10.46 -12.77
C ARG A 180 -24.06 11.83 -12.66
N LEU A 181 -25.39 11.91 -12.52
CA LEU A 181 -26.13 13.16 -12.28
C LEU A 181 -25.79 13.86 -10.95
N PHE A 182 -25.02 13.21 -10.07
CA PHE A 182 -24.55 13.75 -8.79
C PHE A 182 -23.02 13.89 -8.72
N LEU A 183 -22.34 13.70 -9.86
CA LEU A 183 -20.91 13.98 -10.04
C LEU A 183 -20.72 15.37 -10.67
N HIS A 184 -19.53 15.93 -10.49
CA HIS A 184 -19.10 17.19 -11.12
C HIS A 184 -18.35 16.94 -12.44
N GLY A 185 -17.69 15.78 -12.57
CA GLY A 185 -17.03 15.32 -13.79
C GLY A 185 -17.96 14.56 -14.73
N GLU A 186 -17.61 14.56 -16.02
CA GLU A 186 -18.39 13.92 -17.09
C GLU A 186 -17.68 12.65 -17.58
N LYS A 187 -18.40 11.66 -18.13
CA LYS A 187 -17.79 10.39 -18.61
C LYS A 187 -16.74 10.67 -19.69
N GLU A 188 -17.04 11.65 -20.53
CA GLU A 188 -16.27 12.11 -21.68
C GLU A 188 -14.87 12.63 -21.29
N GLN A 189 -14.68 12.99 -20.02
CA GLN A 189 -13.39 13.47 -19.47
C GLN A 189 -12.47 12.30 -19.05
N ALA A 190 -12.99 11.07 -18.92
CA ALA A 190 -12.25 9.92 -18.41
C ALA A 190 -10.97 9.60 -19.19
N GLU A 191 -11.03 9.60 -20.52
CA GLU A 191 -9.88 9.35 -21.40
C GLU A 191 -8.78 10.40 -21.23
N GLY A 192 -9.16 11.67 -21.01
CA GLY A 192 -8.24 12.77 -20.72
C GLY A 192 -7.51 12.57 -19.39
N TYR A 193 -8.23 12.20 -18.33
CA TYR A 193 -7.64 11.89 -17.01
C TYR A 193 -6.70 10.68 -17.05
N LEU A 194 -7.08 9.60 -17.75
CA LEU A 194 -6.27 8.38 -17.87
C LEU A 194 -5.01 8.59 -18.72
N THR A 195 -5.10 9.37 -19.80
CA THR A 195 -3.92 9.72 -20.62
C THR A 195 -2.99 10.68 -19.89
N GLN A 196 -3.51 11.73 -19.25
CA GLN A 196 -2.71 12.66 -18.45
C GLN A 196 -1.96 11.94 -17.31
N ALA A 197 -2.57 10.93 -16.67
CA ALA A 197 -1.89 10.11 -15.67
C ALA A 197 -0.63 9.41 -16.20
N VAL A 198 -0.70 8.88 -17.42
CA VAL A 198 0.40 8.21 -18.10
C VAL A 198 1.45 9.21 -18.63
N ASP A 199 1.04 10.40 -19.07
CA ASP A 199 1.98 11.46 -19.49
C ASP A 199 2.77 12.05 -18.31
N VAL A 200 2.15 12.11 -17.13
CA VAL A 200 2.79 12.56 -15.89
C VAL A 200 3.79 11.52 -15.34
N ASP A 201 3.47 10.23 -15.47
CA ASP A 201 4.25 9.13 -14.89
C ASP A 201 4.52 8.01 -15.93
N PRO A 202 5.28 8.31 -17.01
CA PRO A 202 5.35 7.47 -18.20
C PRO A 202 6.07 6.13 -18.00
N THR A 203 6.76 5.94 -16.87
CA THR A 203 7.40 4.68 -16.47
C THR A 203 6.52 3.82 -15.55
N SER A 204 5.34 4.29 -15.12
CA SER A 204 4.38 3.43 -14.43
C SER A 204 3.78 2.42 -15.39
N THR A 205 4.03 1.16 -15.09
CA THR A 205 3.45 0.01 -15.80
C THR A 205 2.00 -0.22 -15.38
N ARG A 206 1.66 0.14 -14.14
CA ARG A 206 0.29 0.10 -13.59
C ARG A 206 -0.64 1.05 -14.35
N LEU A 207 -0.25 2.33 -14.49
CA LEU A 207 -1.09 3.33 -15.15
C LEU A 207 -1.30 3.03 -16.64
N ARG A 208 -0.27 2.51 -17.32
CA ARG A 208 -0.39 2.07 -18.73
C ARG A 208 -1.27 0.84 -18.90
N LEU A 209 -1.27 -0.09 -17.94
CA LEU A 209 -2.13 -1.27 -18.02
C LEU A 209 -3.61 -0.86 -17.89
N LEU A 210 -3.94 -0.03 -16.90
CA LEU A 210 -5.29 0.52 -16.71
C LEU A 210 -5.77 1.33 -17.92
N LEU A 211 -4.89 2.11 -18.56
CA LEU A 211 -5.21 2.80 -19.82
C LEU A 211 -5.41 1.82 -20.99
N ALA A 212 -4.68 0.70 -21.04
CA ALA A 212 -4.86 -0.33 -22.06
C ALA A 212 -6.19 -1.10 -21.87
N GLU A 213 -6.56 -1.40 -20.63
CA GLU A 213 -7.81 -2.04 -20.23
C GLU A 213 -9.00 -1.12 -20.58
N TYR A 214 -8.95 0.16 -20.20
CA TYR A 214 -9.92 1.17 -20.62
C TYR A 214 -10.09 1.24 -22.15
N TYR A 215 -8.99 1.22 -22.91
CA TYR A 215 -9.06 1.21 -24.37
C TYR A 215 -9.64 -0.08 -24.96
N HIS A 216 -9.49 -1.22 -24.27
CA HIS A 216 -10.14 -2.47 -24.68
C HIS A 216 -11.65 -2.41 -24.47
N GLU A 217 -12.10 -2.00 -23.27
CA GLU A 217 -13.52 -1.81 -22.94
C GLU A 217 -14.21 -0.76 -23.82
N ALA A 218 -13.50 0.32 -24.16
CA ALA A 218 -13.99 1.38 -25.05
C ALA A 218 -14.02 0.97 -26.54
N GLY A 219 -13.70 -0.28 -26.90
CA GLY A 219 -13.70 -0.75 -28.28
C GLY A 219 -12.59 -0.15 -29.15
N LYS A 220 -11.46 0.24 -28.55
CA LYS A 220 -10.29 0.85 -29.21
C LYS A 220 -9.06 -0.09 -29.18
N PRO A 221 -9.15 -1.33 -29.72
CA PRO A 221 -8.12 -2.37 -29.55
C PRO A 221 -6.73 -1.95 -30.03
N ARG A 222 -6.63 -1.08 -31.06
CA ARG A 222 -5.35 -0.55 -31.53
C ARG A 222 -4.62 0.26 -30.45
N LEU A 223 -5.33 1.11 -29.71
CA LEU A 223 -4.75 1.94 -28.64
C LEU A 223 -4.41 1.09 -27.41
N ALA A 224 -5.24 0.10 -27.09
CA ALA A 224 -4.93 -0.91 -26.08
C ALA A 224 -3.63 -1.67 -26.39
N ALA A 225 -3.49 -2.13 -27.65
CA ALA A 225 -2.30 -2.81 -28.14
C ALA A 225 -1.06 -1.89 -28.16
N GLU A 226 -1.21 -0.59 -28.44
CA GLU A 226 -0.14 0.40 -28.37
C GLU A 226 0.39 0.53 -26.92
N GLN A 227 -0.49 0.67 -25.92
CA GLN A 227 -0.07 0.72 -24.51
C GLN A 227 0.54 -0.59 -24.02
N ALA A 228 -0.03 -1.74 -24.37
CA ALA A 228 0.52 -3.06 -24.04
C ALA A 228 1.95 -3.23 -24.59
N LYS A 229 2.20 -2.81 -25.83
CA LYS A 229 3.54 -2.81 -26.45
C LYS A 229 4.52 -1.91 -25.68
N MET A 230 4.08 -0.75 -25.19
CA MET A 230 4.93 0.12 -24.35
C MET A 230 5.31 -0.54 -23.02
N ILE A 231 4.40 -1.26 -22.36
CA ILE A 231 4.69 -2.02 -21.12
C ILE A 231 5.75 -3.10 -21.38
N LEU A 232 5.63 -3.85 -22.49
CA LEU A 232 6.58 -4.91 -22.83
C LEU A 232 7.97 -4.35 -23.23
N GLY A 233 8.01 -3.16 -23.82
CA GLY A 233 9.25 -2.48 -24.22
C GLY A 233 10.00 -1.74 -23.10
N MET A 234 9.48 -1.67 -21.88
CA MET A 234 10.17 -0.96 -20.79
C MET A 234 11.48 -1.64 -20.37
N THR A 235 12.46 -0.84 -19.97
CA THR A 235 13.75 -1.30 -19.41
C THR A 235 13.95 -0.87 -17.95
N ALA A 236 13.35 0.24 -17.53
CA ALA A 236 13.38 0.78 -16.18
C ALA A 236 11.95 1.21 -15.72
N PRO A 237 11.04 0.25 -15.50
CA PRO A 237 9.69 0.53 -15.00
C PRO A 237 9.71 1.04 -13.56
N LYS A 238 8.70 1.81 -13.19
CA LYS A 238 8.51 2.33 -11.82
C LYS A 238 8.19 1.23 -10.80
N GLU A 239 7.53 0.16 -11.23
CA GLU A 239 7.16 -1.00 -10.40
C GLU A 239 7.84 -2.30 -10.89
N PRO A 240 9.16 -2.49 -10.74
CA PRO A 240 9.89 -3.62 -11.35
C PRO A 240 9.32 -5.01 -11.06
N TRP A 241 8.84 -5.25 -9.82
CA TRP A 241 8.24 -6.53 -9.46
C TRP A 241 6.87 -6.75 -10.08
N LEU A 242 5.98 -5.74 -10.02
CA LEU A 242 4.65 -5.85 -10.66
C LEU A 242 4.79 -5.99 -12.17
N TRP A 243 5.73 -5.28 -12.79
CA TRP A 243 6.06 -5.45 -14.20
C TRP A 243 6.50 -6.88 -14.52
N HIS A 244 7.44 -7.45 -13.75
CA HIS A 244 7.97 -8.79 -14.00
C HIS A 244 6.94 -9.90 -13.75
N ASN A 245 6.18 -9.82 -12.65
CA ASN A 245 5.34 -10.92 -12.18
C ASN A 245 3.86 -10.80 -12.61
N LYS A 246 3.39 -9.61 -13.01
CA LYS A 246 1.99 -9.36 -13.37
C LYS A 246 1.82 -8.60 -14.69
N HIS A 247 2.16 -7.31 -14.75
CA HIS A 247 1.77 -6.44 -15.88
C HIS A 247 2.33 -6.89 -17.24
N LYS A 248 3.48 -7.58 -17.30
CA LYS A 248 3.96 -8.21 -18.55
C LYS A 248 3.10 -9.37 -19.03
N LEU A 249 2.60 -10.20 -18.12
CA LEU A 249 1.74 -11.34 -18.45
C LEU A 249 0.36 -10.83 -18.89
N ASP A 250 -0.18 -9.83 -18.19
CA ASP A 250 -1.44 -9.18 -18.53
C ASP A 250 -1.35 -8.48 -19.91
N ALA A 251 -0.29 -7.69 -20.15
CA ALA A 251 -0.07 -7.04 -21.45
C ALA A 251 0.14 -8.05 -22.60
N GLN A 252 0.77 -9.20 -22.34
CA GLN A 252 0.86 -10.31 -23.31
C GLN A 252 -0.50 -10.98 -23.55
N ALA A 253 -1.34 -11.13 -22.53
CA ALA A 253 -2.69 -11.67 -22.69
C ALA A 253 -3.57 -10.74 -23.53
N LEU A 254 -3.56 -9.45 -23.21
CA LEU A 254 -4.31 -8.43 -23.93
C LEU A 254 -3.92 -8.38 -25.42
N LEU A 255 -2.63 -8.50 -25.75
CA LEU A 255 -2.18 -8.57 -27.14
C LEU A 255 -2.66 -9.83 -27.89
N ARG A 256 -2.67 -11.00 -27.24
CA ARG A 256 -3.14 -12.25 -27.88
C ARG A 256 -4.63 -12.20 -28.23
N ASN A 257 -5.45 -11.53 -27.42
CA ASN A 257 -6.88 -11.38 -27.72
C ASN A 257 -7.10 -10.69 -29.08
N PHE A 258 -6.27 -9.67 -29.41
CA PHE A 258 -6.31 -8.95 -30.69
C PHE A 258 -5.64 -9.69 -31.86
N GLU A 259 -5.06 -10.87 -31.64
CA GLU A 259 -4.56 -11.77 -32.69
C GLU A 259 -5.59 -12.86 -33.05
N THR A 260 -6.75 -12.89 -32.35
CA THR A 260 -7.82 -13.88 -32.50
C THR A 260 -9.16 -13.32 -32.97
N GLU A 261 -9.23 -12.02 -33.29
CA GLU A 261 -10.40 -11.29 -33.80
C GLU A 261 -10.24 -10.88 -35.29
#